data_AF-A0A194S821-F1
#
_entry.id   AF-A0A194S821-F1
#
_cell.length_a   1.000
_cell.length_b   1.000
_cell.length_c   1.000
_cell.angle_alpha   90.00
_cell.angle_beta   90.00
_cell.angle_gamma   90.00
#
_symmetry.space_group_name_H-M   'P 1'
#
loop_
_entity.id
_entity.type
_entity.pdbx_description
1 polymer ?
#
loop_
_entity_poly.entity_id
_entity_poly.type
_entity_poly.pdbx_seq_one_letter_code
_entity_poly.pdbx_strand_id
1 'polypeptide(L)'
;MLPFGRPAVVHLTADSPSPLTYEHGLSPRHTLRVHDVEGAGREWVVDATSSKVSIFNSSDLTLRLAGRIVTSTVEVWASRNLTLVVGAPSPVPPSTTTADDPLGTLQLDPELHDVRVRFSSPTSIGKIVLAPLLTEDAAGHRSFGFSQLSFQAGDDEPFVLVDDEGRFNDPRDLDAVRSPLDNEQHLARQLVLSHVDGRWKLEGLARGEKDYPVLS
;
A
#
# COMPACT_ATOMS: atom_id res chain seq x y z
N MET A 1 13.77 20.14 -26.57
CA MET A 1 14.36 19.15 -25.65
C MET A 1 14.01 19.58 -24.24
N LEU A 2 13.12 18.86 -23.55
CA LEU A 2 12.97 19.04 -22.11
C LEU A 2 14.28 18.54 -21.46
N PRO A 3 14.82 19.21 -20.44
CA PRO A 3 15.93 18.64 -19.68
C PRO A 3 15.51 17.27 -19.17
N PHE A 4 16.45 16.34 -19.00
CA PHE A 4 16.24 15.11 -18.22
C PHE A 4 15.80 15.53 -16.82
N GLY A 5 14.49 15.70 -16.69
CA GLY A 5 13.85 16.55 -15.71
C GLY A 5 13.14 15.67 -14.72
N ARG A 6 13.17 16.11 -13.45
CA ARG A 6 12.51 15.46 -12.32
C ARG A 6 11.15 14.90 -12.74
N PRO A 7 10.77 13.69 -12.28
CA PRO A 7 9.45 13.13 -12.58
C PRO A 7 8.41 14.19 -12.26
N ALA A 8 7.46 14.39 -13.18
CA ALA A 8 6.43 15.40 -12.98
C ALA A 8 5.58 14.98 -11.78
N VAL A 9 5.33 15.90 -10.85
CA VAL A 9 4.66 15.57 -9.58
C VAL A 9 3.35 16.35 -9.48
N VAL A 10 2.30 15.67 -9.06
CA VAL A 10 1.05 16.29 -8.62
C VAL A 10 0.89 16.02 -7.14
N HIS A 11 0.64 17.07 -6.37
CA HIS A 11 0.44 16.97 -4.93
C HIS A 11 -1.06 16.89 -4.62
N LEU A 12 -1.45 15.89 -3.85
CA LEU A 12 -2.72 15.90 -3.13
C LEU A 12 -2.53 16.75 -1.88
N THR A 13 -3.47 17.65 -1.65
CA THR A 13 -3.52 18.54 -0.49
C THR A 13 -4.94 18.50 0.10
N ALA A 14 -5.13 19.09 1.29
CA ALA A 14 -6.45 19.19 1.90
C ALA A 14 -7.49 19.85 0.97
N ASP A 15 -7.07 20.81 0.15
CA ASP A 15 -7.93 21.55 -0.78
C ASP A 15 -8.09 20.86 -2.15
N SER A 16 -7.43 19.72 -2.36
CA SER A 16 -7.54 19.01 -3.64
C SER A 16 -8.99 18.55 -3.88
N PRO A 17 -9.45 18.63 -5.15
CA PRO A 17 -10.76 18.14 -5.53
C PRO A 17 -10.84 16.63 -5.35
N SER A 18 -12.08 16.15 -5.17
CA SER A 18 -12.42 14.73 -5.18
C SER A 18 -13.69 14.58 -6.04
N PRO A 19 -13.63 13.87 -7.19
CA PRO A 19 -12.51 13.09 -7.69
C PRO A 19 -11.36 13.93 -8.29
N LEU A 20 -10.14 13.42 -8.19
CA LEU A 20 -8.95 13.92 -8.88
C LEU A 20 -8.87 13.25 -10.27
N THR A 21 -9.23 14.03 -11.29
CA THR A 21 -9.26 13.62 -12.70
C THR A 21 -8.09 14.23 -13.50
N TYR A 22 -7.97 13.89 -14.79
CA TYR A 22 -6.91 14.38 -15.67
C TYR A 22 -6.96 15.90 -15.89
N GLU A 23 -8.14 16.50 -15.77
CA GLU A 23 -8.36 17.95 -15.86
C GLU A 23 -7.60 18.72 -14.77
N HIS A 24 -7.26 18.02 -13.68
CA HIS A 24 -6.50 18.56 -12.56
C HIS A 24 -4.98 18.32 -12.68
N GLY A 25 -4.51 17.94 -13.88
CA GLY A 25 -3.09 17.83 -14.21
C GLY A 25 -2.44 16.49 -13.90
N LEU A 26 -3.14 15.53 -13.28
CA LEU A 26 -2.63 14.18 -13.09
C LEU A 26 -2.69 13.40 -14.41
N SER A 27 -1.58 12.76 -14.79
CA SER A 27 -1.50 11.97 -16.02
C SER A 27 -0.54 10.80 -15.87
N PRO A 28 -0.49 9.85 -16.82
CA PRO A 28 0.39 8.67 -16.76
C PRO A 28 1.89 8.94 -16.59
N ARG A 29 2.34 10.19 -16.77
CA ARG A 29 3.75 10.60 -16.57
C ARG A 29 4.02 11.12 -15.16
N HIS A 30 2.99 11.33 -14.36
CA HIS A 30 3.06 12.01 -13.08
C HIS A 30 3.09 11.04 -11.90
N THR A 31 3.91 11.36 -10.91
CA THR A 31 3.77 10.78 -9.57
C THR A 31 2.74 11.58 -8.77
N LEU A 32 1.73 10.90 -8.23
CA LEU A 32 0.86 11.47 -7.22
C LEU A 32 1.57 11.42 -5.86
N ARG A 33 1.72 12.57 -5.20
CA ARG A 33 2.24 12.67 -3.83
C ARG A 33 1.14 13.02 -2.85
N VAL A 34 0.96 12.18 -1.86
CA VAL A 34 0.12 12.42 -0.69
C VAL A 34 1.07 12.52 0.50
N HIS A 35 1.70 13.68 0.64
CA HIS A 35 2.78 13.91 1.60
C HIS A 35 2.34 14.95 2.61
N ASP A 36 2.54 14.68 3.90
CA ASP A 36 2.21 15.61 4.99
C ASP A 36 0.72 16.03 4.99
N VAL A 37 -0.18 15.11 4.64
CA VAL A 37 -1.63 15.36 4.57
C VAL A 37 -2.32 14.79 5.81
N GLU A 38 -2.93 15.66 6.60
CA GLU A 38 -3.90 15.29 7.64
C GLU A 38 -5.31 15.38 7.05
N GLY A 39 -5.95 14.23 6.85
CA GLY A 39 -7.18 14.15 6.08
C GLY A 39 -8.47 14.46 6.82
N ALA A 40 -8.43 14.57 8.15
CA ALA A 40 -9.60 14.78 9.01
C ALA A 40 -10.76 13.78 8.74
N GLY A 41 -10.42 12.53 8.40
CA GLY A 41 -11.34 11.44 8.08
C GLY A 41 -11.94 11.49 6.67
N ARG A 42 -11.46 12.39 5.80
CA ARG A 42 -12.00 12.57 4.44
C ARG A 42 -11.55 11.47 3.47
N GLU A 43 -12.41 11.18 2.50
CA GLU A 43 -12.09 10.34 1.32
C GLU A 43 -11.70 11.20 0.10
N TRP A 44 -10.59 10.82 -0.53
CA TRP A 44 -10.19 11.28 -1.86
C TRP A 44 -10.25 10.16 -2.86
N VAL A 45 -10.93 10.41 -3.98
CA VAL A 45 -10.99 9.50 -5.12
C VAL A 45 -10.04 10.00 -6.20
N VAL A 46 -9.17 9.13 -6.71
CA VAL A 46 -8.23 9.40 -7.80
C VAL A 46 -8.62 8.55 -9.00
N ASP A 47 -9.34 9.17 -9.94
CA ASP A 47 -9.78 8.51 -11.18
C ASP A 47 -8.72 8.59 -12.28
N ALA A 48 -7.82 9.58 -12.20
CA ALA A 48 -6.78 9.75 -13.19
C ALA A 48 -5.67 8.69 -13.06
N THR A 49 -5.26 8.17 -14.22
CA THR A 49 -4.07 7.32 -14.35
C THR A 49 -2.81 8.11 -13.97
N SER A 50 -1.94 7.49 -13.16
CA SER A 50 -0.65 8.07 -12.74
C SER A 50 0.48 7.07 -12.95
N SER A 51 1.74 7.51 -12.94
CA SER A 51 2.87 6.59 -13.03
C SER A 51 3.03 5.83 -11.72
N LYS A 52 3.06 6.58 -10.61
CA LYS A 52 3.37 6.11 -9.26
C LYS A 52 2.54 6.89 -8.25
N VAL A 53 2.23 6.25 -7.13
CA VAL A 53 1.66 6.93 -5.95
C VAL A 53 2.64 6.82 -4.80
N SER A 54 2.85 7.92 -4.10
CA SER A 54 3.72 7.99 -2.94
C SER A 54 2.99 8.66 -1.80
N ILE A 55 2.82 7.93 -0.70
CA ILE A 55 2.10 8.34 0.49
C ILE A 55 3.10 8.39 1.65
N PHE A 56 3.26 9.56 2.24
CA PHE A 56 4.26 9.81 3.28
C PHE A 56 3.71 10.72 4.36
N ASN A 57 4.01 10.40 5.62
CA ASN A 57 3.73 11.27 6.76
C ASN A 57 2.29 11.82 6.76
N SER A 58 1.35 10.97 6.38
CA SER A 58 -0.05 11.37 6.19
C SER A 58 -0.94 10.58 7.14
N SER A 59 -2.02 11.20 7.59
CA SER A 59 -2.92 10.59 8.56
C SER A 59 -4.39 10.86 8.32
N ASP A 60 -5.22 10.01 8.92
CA ASP A 60 -6.66 10.22 9.06
C ASP A 60 -7.34 10.44 7.71
N LEU A 61 -7.08 9.57 6.74
CA LEU A 61 -7.59 9.70 5.37
C LEU A 61 -7.94 8.37 4.71
N THR A 62 -8.89 8.43 3.78
CA THR A 62 -9.14 7.36 2.82
C THR A 62 -8.69 7.81 1.43
N LEU A 63 -7.83 7.04 0.79
CA LEU A 63 -7.40 7.26 -0.58
C LEU A 63 -7.89 6.11 -1.47
N ARG A 64 -8.76 6.42 -2.43
CA ARG A 64 -9.23 5.48 -3.44
C ARG A 64 -8.50 5.72 -4.75
N LEU A 65 -7.73 4.73 -5.17
CA LEU A 65 -7.03 4.69 -6.46
C LEU A 65 -7.88 3.91 -7.47
N ALA A 66 -8.81 4.63 -8.12
CA ALA A 66 -9.67 4.06 -9.17
C ALA A 66 -8.96 4.08 -10.54
N GLY A 67 -8.08 5.06 -10.77
CA GLY A 67 -7.23 5.13 -11.96
C GLY A 67 -6.06 4.15 -11.94
N ARG A 68 -5.54 3.80 -13.13
CA ARG A 68 -4.41 2.87 -13.30
C ARG A 68 -3.09 3.46 -12.79
N ILE A 69 -2.23 2.62 -12.22
CA ILE A 69 -0.86 2.98 -11.81
C ILE A 69 0.15 2.34 -12.77
N VAL A 70 0.77 3.14 -13.65
CA VAL A 70 1.45 2.62 -14.85
C VAL A 70 2.83 2.03 -14.58
N THR A 71 3.64 2.62 -13.69
CA THR A 71 4.90 2.00 -13.25
C THR A 71 4.66 1.03 -12.10
N SER A 72 3.40 0.75 -11.79
CA SER A 72 2.96 -0.30 -10.90
C SER A 72 3.40 -0.15 -9.45
N THR A 73 3.86 1.01 -8.98
CA THR A 73 4.30 1.16 -7.58
C THR A 73 3.40 2.14 -6.82
N VAL A 74 2.84 1.67 -5.72
CA VAL A 74 2.31 2.49 -4.62
C VAL A 74 3.23 2.30 -3.42
N GLU A 75 3.74 3.38 -2.85
CA GLU A 75 4.61 3.35 -1.68
C GLU A 75 3.92 4.07 -0.51
N VAL A 76 3.94 3.45 0.67
CA VAL A 76 3.36 4.02 1.90
C VAL A 76 4.35 3.89 3.04
N TRP A 77 4.65 5.00 3.70
CA TRP A 77 5.52 5.01 4.89
C TRP A 77 5.22 6.18 5.84
N ALA A 78 5.62 6.04 7.10
CA ALA A 78 5.41 7.03 8.18
C ALA A 78 3.95 7.50 8.31
N SER A 79 2.96 6.63 8.06
CA SER A 79 1.55 7.03 7.93
C SER A 79 0.66 6.33 8.95
N ARG A 80 -0.44 6.97 9.36
CA ARG A 80 -1.34 6.41 10.38
C ARG A 80 -2.82 6.60 10.09
N ASN A 81 -3.69 5.73 10.59
CA ASN A 81 -5.15 5.79 10.38
C ASN A 81 -5.49 6.05 8.89
N LEU A 82 -5.01 5.16 8.03
CA LEU A 82 -5.09 5.31 6.58
C LEU A 82 -5.83 4.12 5.96
N THR A 83 -6.84 4.40 5.15
CA THR A 83 -7.47 3.39 4.29
C THR A 83 -7.07 3.62 2.84
N LEU A 84 -6.35 2.66 2.25
CA LEU A 84 -6.01 2.63 0.84
C LEU A 84 -6.96 1.68 0.12
N VAL A 85 -7.71 2.18 -0.86
CA VAL A 85 -8.57 1.35 -1.72
C VAL A 85 -8.00 1.32 -3.13
N VAL A 86 -7.74 0.14 -3.68
CA VAL A 86 -7.11 -0.07 -4.99
C VAL A 86 -8.08 -0.76 -5.93
N GLY A 87 -8.29 -0.17 -7.10
CA GLY A 87 -9.17 -0.68 -8.14
C GLY A 87 -10.43 0.16 -8.31
N ALA A 88 -11.07 0.00 -9.47
CA ALA A 88 -12.33 0.64 -9.76
C ALA A 88 -13.49 -0.07 -9.05
N PRO A 89 -14.52 0.65 -8.58
CA PRO A 89 -15.77 0.01 -8.17
C PRO A 89 -16.46 -0.66 -9.36
N SER A 90 -16.86 -1.93 -9.23
CA SER A 90 -17.52 -2.69 -10.30
C SER A 90 -19.05 -2.72 -10.14
N PRO A 91 -19.89 -2.61 -11.22
CA PRO A 91 -19.58 -2.15 -12.57
C PRO A 91 -20.43 -0.93 -13.00
N VAL A 92 -19.75 0.13 -13.46
CA VAL A 92 -20.27 1.06 -14.47
C VAL A 92 -20.03 0.41 -15.85
N PRO A 93 -20.98 0.44 -16.81
CA PRO A 93 -20.87 -0.32 -18.06
C PRO A 93 -19.61 0.01 -18.88
N PRO A 94 -19.15 -0.95 -19.70
CA PRO A 94 -17.83 -0.91 -20.31
C PRO A 94 -17.80 0.15 -21.41
N SER A 95 -17.21 1.30 -21.12
CA SER A 95 -16.62 2.14 -22.17
C SER A 95 -15.16 1.72 -22.33
N THR A 96 -14.97 0.77 -23.23
CA THR A 96 -13.70 0.42 -23.89
C THR A 96 -12.48 0.13 -23.00
N THR A 97 -12.24 -1.16 -22.77
CA THR A 97 -10.91 -1.81 -22.78
C THR A 97 -9.82 -1.26 -21.85
N THR A 98 -10.07 -1.26 -20.55
CA THR A 98 -9.00 -1.52 -19.59
C THR A 98 -9.43 -2.70 -18.76
N ALA A 99 -8.86 -3.88 -19.03
CA ALA A 99 -8.82 -4.92 -18.01
C ALA A 99 -8.25 -4.28 -16.73
N ASP A 100 -8.80 -4.64 -15.57
CA ASP A 100 -8.24 -4.27 -14.27
C ASP A 100 -6.84 -4.90 -14.17
N ASP A 101 -5.83 -4.23 -14.71
CA ASP A 101 -4.45 -4.65 -14.55
C ASP A 101 -4.15 -4.67 -13.04
N PRO A 102 -3.58 -5.76 -12.51
CA PRO A 102 -3.20 -5.80 -11.11
C PRO A 102 -2.22 -4.67 -10.81
N LEU A 103 -2.31 -4.10 -9.62
CA LEU A 103 -1.28 -3.22 -9.11
C LEU A 103 0.03 -4.00 -9.05
N GLY A 104 1.07 -3.67 -9.81
CA GLY A 104 2.24 -4.55 -9.81
C GLY A 104 2.99 -4.64 -8.48
N THR A 105 3.10 -3.57 -7.70
CA THR A 105 3.74 -3.53 -6.37
C THR A 105 3.12 -2.49 -5.44
N LEU A 106 2.71 -2.93 -4.25
CA LEU A 106 2.47 -2.10 -3.08
C LEU A 106 3.64 -2.27 -2.12
N GLN A 107 4.42 -1.22 -1.87
CA GLN A 107 5.51 -1.23 -0.92
C GLN A 107 5.09 -0.52 0.37
N LEU A 108 5.22 -1.22 1.48
CA LEU A 108 4.87 -0.76 2.83
C LEU A 108 6.13 -0.74 3.67
N ASP A 109 6.63 0.46 3.95
CA ASP A 109 7.80 0.65 4.79
C ASP A 109 7.38 1.22 6.16
N PRO A 110 8.04 0.82 7.25
CA PRO A 110 7.75 1.34 8.58
C PRO A 110 8.08 2.85 8.66
N GLU A 111 7.44 3.64 9.51
CA GLU A 111 6.42 3.23 10.50
C GLU A 111 4.99 3.35 9.94
N LEU A 112 4.15 2.32 10.12
CA LEU A 112 2.72 2.38 9.77
C LEU A 112 1.83 1.95 10.95
N HIS A 113 0.76 2.70 11.20
CA HIS A 113 -0.16 2.44 12.32
C HIS A 113 -1.63 2.54 11.88
N ASP A 114 -2.44 1.50 12.08
CA ASP A 114 -3.84 1.43 11.61
C ASP A 114 -3.96 1.74 10.11
N VAL A 115 -3.33 0.88 9.31
CA VAL A 115 -3.35 0.96 7.85
C VAL A 115 -4.15 -0.20 7.29
N ARG A 116 -5.18 0.14 6.51
CA ARG A 116 -6.10 -0.83 5.90
C ARG A 116 -5.98 -0.74 4.39
N VAL A 117 -5.59 -1.83 3.75
CA VAL A 117 -5.48 -1.91 2.30
C VAL A 117 -6.61 -2.78 1.77
N ARG A 118 -7.43 -2.23 0.89
CA ARG A 118 -8.59 -2.90 0.31
C ARG A 118 -8.43 -2.95 -1.21
N PHE A 119 -8.54 -4.11 -1.80
CA PHE A 119 -8.56 -4.28 -3.24
C PHE A 119 -9.99 -4.50 -3.70
N SER A 120 -10.46 -3.77 -4.71
CA SER A 120 -11.84 -3.88 -5.22
C SER A 120 -12.16 -5.25 -5.79
N SER A 121 -11.15 -6.00 -6.23
CA SER A 121 -11.24 -7.38 -6.70
C SER A 121 -9.96 -8.12 -6.34
N PRO A 122 -9.99 -9.44 -6.10
CA PRO A 122 -8.79 -10.27 -6.01
C PRO A 122 -7.86 -10.13 -7.21
N THR A 123 -8.37 -9.80 -8.40
CA THR A 123 -7.58 -9.58 -9.62
C THR A 123 -6.80 -8.28 -9.63
N SER A 124 -7.17 -7.30 -8.79
CA SER A 124 -6.46 -6.02 -8.66
C SER A 124 -5.20 -6.12 -7.78
N ILE A 125 -5.04 -7.24 -7.07
CA ILE A 125 -3.89 -7.52 -6.20
C ILE A 125 -2.70 -7.90 -7.07
N GLY A 126 -1.58 -7.18 -6.94
CA GLY A 126 -0.29 -7.73 -7.33
C GLY A 126 0.61 -7.92 -6.12
N LYS A 127 1.91 -7.63 -6.24
CA LYS A 127 2.86 -7.93 -5.17
C LYS A 127 2.71 -6.93 -4.03
N ILE A 128 2.68 -7.40 -2.79
CA ILE A 128 2.72 -6.53 -1.61
C ILE A 128 4.04 -6.81 -0.89
N VAL A 129 4.90 -5.81 -0.77
CA VAL A 129 6.21 -5.92 -0.15
C VAL A 129 6.19 -5.15 1.17
N LEU A 130 6.60 -5.82 2.24
CA LEU A 130 6.72 -5.24 3.59
C LEU A 130 8.16 -5.34 4.06
N ALA A 131 8.68 -4.29 4.69
CA ALA A 131 10.03 -4.26 5.23
C ALA A 131 10.03 -4.07 6.76
N PRO A 132 9.68 -5.10 7.55
CA PRO A 132 9.69 -4.99 9.01
C PRO A 132 11.07 -4.61 9.53
N LEU A 133 11.12 -3.61 10.39
CA LEU A 133 12.34 -3.11 11.01
C LEU A 133 12.19 -3.27 12.51
N LEU A 134 12.90 -4.26 13.06
CA LEU A 134 13.00 -4.40 14.51
C LEU A 134 13.78 -3.21 15.08
N THR A 135 13.08 -2.34 15.79
CA THR A 135 13.62 -1.17 16.47
C THR A 135 13.32 -1.25 17.96
N GLU A 136 14.05 -0.48 18.76
CA GLU A 136 13.83 -0.30 20.18
C GLU A 136 13.86 1.20 20.48
N ASP A 137 12.81 1.72 21.14
CA ASP A 137 12.73 3.13 21.51
C ASP A 137 13.58 3.44 22.77
N ALA A 138 13.66 4.72 23.16
CA ALA A 138 14.42 5.14 24.33
C ALA A 138 13.86 4.59 25.67
N ALA A 139 12.63 4.09 25.68
CA ALA A 139 11.98 3.46 26.83
C ALA A 139 12.14 1.92 26.82
N GLY A 140 12.81 1.35 25.81
CA GLY A 140 13.02 -0.09 25.67
C GLY A 140 11.86 -0.83 24.99
N HIS A 141 10.88 -0.13 24.42
CA HIS A 141 9.79 -0.77 23.68
C HIS A 141 10.29 -1.22 22.32
N ARG A 142 10.18 -2.52 22.04
CA ARG A 142 10.54 -3.13 20.76
C ARG A 142 9.34 -3.15 19.82
N SER A 143 9.57 -2.85 18.55
CA SER A 143 8.54 -2.85 17.50
C SER A 143 9.12 -3.25 16.15
N PHE A 144 8.29 -3.81 15.27
CA PHE A 144 8.63 -4.00 13.85
C PHE A 144 8.35 -2.78 12.97
N GLY A 145 7.83 -1.70 13.57
CA GLY A 145 7.38 -0.50 12.87
C GLY A 145 6.01 -0.62 12.20
N PHE A 146 5.21 -1.62 12.59
CA PHE A 146 3.84 -1.81 12.12
C PHE A 146 2.90 -2.05 13.31
N SER A 147 1.70 -1.49 13.27
CA SER A 147 0.57 -1.93 14.12
C SER A 147 -0.75 -1.76 13.37
N GLN A 148 -1.71 -2.64 13.62
CA GLN A 148 -3.03 -2.67 12.96
C GLN A 148 -2.93 -2.59 11.42
N LEU A 149 -2.17 -3.50 10.80
CA LEU A 149 -2.03 -3.59 9.35
C LEU A 149 -2.91 -4.72 8.80
N SER A 150 -3.89 -4.39 7.97
CA SER A 150 -4.83 -5.36 7.41
C SER A 150 -5.03 -5.26 5.91
N PHE A 151 -5.36 -6.38 5.27
CA PHE A 151 -5.60 -6.50 3.83
C PHE A 151 -6.96 -7.13 3.55
N GLN A 152 -7.67 -6.63 2.54
CA GLN A 152 -8.96 -7.16 2.08
C GLN A 152 -8.94 -7.38 0.56
N ALA A 153 -9.39 -8.57 0.12
CA ALA A 153 -9.51 -8.93 -1.29
C ALA A 153 -10.99 -8.93 -1.73
N GLY A 154 -11.41 -7.94 -2.49
CA GLY A 154 -12.81 -7.78 -2.87
C GLY A 154 -13.72 -7.67 -1.64
N ASP A 155 -14.71 -8.57 -1.58
CA ASP A 155 -15.69 -8.65 -0.50
C ASP A 155 -15.31 -9.65 0.61
N ASP A 156 -14.11 -10.24 0.56
CA ASP A 156 -13.63 -11.17 1.59
C ASP A 156 -13.49 -10.48 2.97
N GLU A 157 -13.48 -11.26 4.05
CA GLU A 157 -13.16 -10.74 5.39
C GLU A 157 -11.73 -10.17 5.45
N PRO A 158 -11.49 -9.03 6.13
CA PRO A 158 -10.16 -8.48 6.27
C PRO A 158 -9.21 -9.44 7.01
N PHE A 159 -8.04 -9.66 6.43
CA PHE A 159 -6.94 -10.38 7.07
C PHE A 159 -6.01 -9.39 7.78
N VAL A 160 -5.87 -9.56 9.10
CA VAL A 160 -4.98 -8.74 9.94
C VAL A 160 -3.58 -9.35 9.96
N LEU A 161 -2.66 -8.77 9.21
CA LEU A 161 -1.26 -9.20 9.15
C LEU A 161 -0.48 -8.79 10.40
N VAL A 162 -0.75 -7.59 10.91
CA VAL A 162 -0.16 -7.09 12.16
C VAL A 162 -1.27 -6.56 13.04
N ASP A 163 -1.38 -7.07 14.27
CA ASP A 163 -2.41 -6.63 15.21
C ASP A 163 -2.07 -5.30 15.90
N ASP A 164 -2.93 -4.89 16.83
CA ASP A 164 -2.80 -3.64 17.58
C ASP A 164 -1.63 -3.62 18.56
N GLU A 165 -1.17 -4.79 19.01
CA GLU A 165 0.06 -4.91 19.79
C GLU A 165 1.33 -5.03 18.93
N GLY A 166 1.21 -4.95 17.60
CA GLY A 166 2.35 -5.03 16.68
C GLY A 166 2.87 -6.45 16.46
N ARG A 167 2.07 -7.47 16.80
CA ARG A 167 2.40 -8.89 16.58
C ARG A 167 2.03 -9.29 15.17
N PHE A 168 2.90 -10.07 14.55
CA PHE A 168 2.77 -10.51 13.17
C PHE A 168 2.05 -11.86 13.09
N ASN A 169 0.97 -11.93 12.32
CA ASN A 169 0.17 -13.15 12.09
C ASN A 169 0.55 -13.79 10.73
N ASP A 170 1.08 -15.02 10.73
CA ASP A 170 1.41 -15.71 9.47
C ASP A 170 0.14 -16.29 8.82
N PRO A 171 -0.20 -15.94 7.57
CA PRO A 171 -1.39 -16.49 6.91
C PRO A 171 -1.30 -18.00 6.63
N ARG A 172 -0.11 -18.60 6.73
CA ARG A 172 0.11 -20.05 6.53
C ARG A 172 -0.14 -20.87 7.79
N ASP A 173 -0.06 -20.25 8.95
CA ASP A 173 -0.20 -20.88 10.26
C ASP A 173 -0.77 -19.85 11.24
N LEU A 174 -2.09 -19.93 11.49
CA LEU A 174 -2.82 -18.96 12.31
C LEU A 174 -2.38 -18.97 13.78
N ASP A 175 -1.72 -20.05 14.23
CA ASP A 175 -1.16 -20.14 15.57
C ASP A 175 0.27 -19.56 15.63
N ALA A 176 0.90 -19.31 14.48
CA ALA A 176 2.24 -18.74 14.38
C ALA A 176 2.23 -17.21 14.47
N VAL A 177 2.05 -16.71 15.69
CA VAL A 177 2.16 -15.29 16.02
C VAL A 177 3.61 -14.96 16.41
N ARG A 178 4.19 -13.94 15.77
CA ARG A 178 5.53 -13.44 16.06
C ARG A 178 5.47 -12.08 16.76
N SER A 179 5.95 -12.01 17.99
CA SER A 179 5.97 -10.78 18.79
C SER A 179 7.33 -10.09 18.74
N PRO A 180 7.42 -8.74 18.65
CA PRO A 180 8.71 -8.04 18.71
C PRO A 180 9.50 -8.29 20.01
N LEU A 181 8.86 -8.86 21.03
CA LEU A 181 9.47 -9.22 22.32
C LEU A 181 10.17 -10.59 22.33
N ASP A 182 9.96 -11.43 21.33
CA ASP A 182 10.52 -12.79 21.35
C ASP A 182 12.06 -12.75 21.23
N ASN A 183 12.71 -13.69 21.92
CA ASN A 183 14.18 -13.79 22.00
C ASN A 183 14.83 -14.32 20.72
N GLU A 184 14.09 -15.09 19.90
CA GLU A 184 14.57 -15.69 18.66
C GLU A 184 13.70 -15.23 17.49
N GLN A 185 14.05 -14.13 16.83
CA GLN A 185 13.29 -13.73 15.64
C GLN A 185 14.17 -13.20 14.53
N HIS A 186 14.29 -14.02 13.50
CA HIS A 186 14.62 -13.58 12.17
C HIS A 186 13.32 -13.45 11.38
N LEU A 187 12.56 -12.36 11.58
CA LEU A 187 11.73 -11.91 10.47
C LEU A 187 12.67 -11.62 9.29
N ALA A 188 12.25 -12.05 8.10
CA ALA A 188 12.97 -11.68 6.90
C ALA A 188 12.95 -10.14 6.80
N ARG A 189 14.06 -9.57 6.30
CA ARG A 189 14.16 -8.11 6.10
C ARG A 189 13.09 -7.56 5.16
N GLN A 190 12.64 -8.41 4.25
CA GLN A 190 11.52 -8.14 3.37
C GLN A 190 10.61 -9.36 3.34
N LEU A 191 9.31 -9.10 3.42
CA LEU A 191 8.25 -10.08 3.29
C LEU A 191 7.44 -9.73 2.04
N VAL A 192 7.04 -10.75 1.29
CA VAL A 192 6.14 -10.63 0.15
C VAL A 192 4.83 -11.28 0.51
N LEU A 193 3.77 -10.48 0.57
CA LEU A 193 2.40 -10.92 0.70
C LEU A 193 1.75 -10.98 -0.70
N SER A 194 1.06 -12.07 -0.98
CA SER A 194 0.32 -12.27 -2.23
C SER A 194 -1.03 -12.93 -1.95
N HIS A 195 -1.95 -12.86 -2.92
CA HIS A 195 -3.25 -13.50 -2.85
C HIS A 195 -3.39 -14.49 -4.01
N VAL A 196 -3.42 -15.79 -3.70
CA VAL A 196 -3.40 -16.87 -4.69
C VAL A 196 -4.43 -17.92 -4.31
N ASP A 197 -5.26 -18.31 -5.28
CA ASP A 197 -6.33 -19.31 -5.09
C ASP A 197 -7.28 -19.00 -3.92
N GLY A 198 -7.61 -17.71 -3.74
CA GLY A 198 -8.51 -17.25 -2.67
C GLY A 198 -7.89 -17.24 -1.27
N ARG A 199 -6.55 -17.26 -1.17
CA ARG A 199 -5.83 -17.26 0.11
C ARG A 199 -4.66 -16.31 0.11
N TRP A 200 -4.42 -15.68 1.25
CA TRP A 200 -3.20 -14.92 1.51
C TRP A 200 -2.01 -15.88 1.67
N LYS A 201 -0.88 -15.54 1.05
CA LYS A 201 0.39 -16.27 1.15
C LYS A 201 1.49 -15.29 1.48
N LEU A 202 2.38 -15.69 2.38
CA LEU A 202 3.50 -14.89 2.84
C LEU A 202 4.82 -15.63 2.62
N GLU A 203 5.78 -14.93 2.03
CA GLU A 203 7.13 -15.42 1.77
C GLU A 203 8.16 -14.43 2.30
N GLY A 204 9.27 -14.92 2.85
CA GLY A 204 10.40 -14.09 3.23
C GLY A 204 11.44 -14.07 2.13
N LEU A 205 11.88 -12.89 1.70
CA LEU A 205 12.98 -12.79 0.74
C LEU A 205 14.32 -13.03 1.44
N ALA A 206 15.15 -13.88 0.83
CA ALA A 206 16.45 -14.23 1.39
C ALA A 206 17.44 -13.05 1.31
N ARG A 207 18.47 -13.09 2.17
CA ARG A 207 19.50 -12.03 2.24
C ARG A 207 20.23 -11.89 0.89
N GLY A 208 19.95 -10.81 0.15
CA GLY A 208 20.58 -10.50 -1.15
C GLY A 208 19.60 -10.49 -2.32
N GLU A 209 18.40 -11.04 -2.13
CA GLU A 209 17.30 -10.87 -3.08
C GLU A 209 16.67 -9.51 -2.84
N LYS A 210 16.77 -8.63 -3.84
CA LYS A 210 15.90 -7.47 -3.97
C LYS A 210 14.91 -7.81 -5.06
N ASP A 211 13.63 -7.84 -4.72
CA ASP A 211 12.59 -7.88 -5.75
C ASP A 211 12.53 -6.49 -6.38
N TYR A 212 12.83 -6.41 -7.67
CA TYR A 212 12.69 -5.18 -8.45
C TYR A 212 11.34 -5.25 -9.17
N PRO A 213 10.58 -4.14 -9.26
CA PRO A 213 9.37 -4.12 -10.06
C PRO A 213 9.72 -4.53 -11.50
N VAL A 214 9.07 -5.59 -11.98
CA VAL A 214 9.21 -6.04 -13.38
C VAL A 214 8.47 -5.01 -14.23
N LEU A 215 9.21 -4.20 -14.97
CA LEU A 215 8.65 -3.32 -16.00
C LEU A 215 8.24 -4.21 -17.17
N SER A 216 6.96 -4.61 -17.22
CA SER A 216 6.35 -5.32 -18.35
C SER A 216 5.66 -4.34 -19.30
#